data_AF-A0AAW3TV82-F1
#
_entry.id   AF-A0AAW3TV82-F1
#
_cell.length_a   1.000
_cell.length_b   1.000
_cell.length_c   1.000
_cell.angle_alpha   90.00
_cell.angle_beta   90.00
_cell.angle_gamma   90.00
#
_symmetry.space_group_name_H-M   'P 1'
#
loop_
_entity.id
_entity.type
_entity.pdbx_description
1 polymer ?
#
loop_
_entity_poly.entity_id
_entity_poly.type
_entity_poly.pdbx_seq_one_letter_code
_entity_poly.pdbx_strand_id
1 'polypeptide(L)'
;MTLMTKGQFAAHRGVGKSAVSNWAAKQLLVMGECPGTGKLLVDVERTEARINTRIDPMRGRPAANLPMVASPAAEEFGDTAEPALSGRSVAKVRAELAEENLITLRLKNAERAGELGPRIELDRRGAELGRVARERMQAMFRAIAERLAAERDVRNVMAIGSAEIDRVFAELANDVEAGKLSEVDEPDDAAIENEMEAAAAEV
;
A
#
# COMPACT_ATOMS: atom_id res chain seq x y z
N MET A 1 19.92 -3.79 -34.05
CA MET A 1 20.11 -3.86 -32.58
C MET A 1 21.05 -2.77 -32.11
N THR A 2 20.53 -1.55 -32.02
CA THR A 2 21.23 -0.43 -31.40
C THR A 2 21.03 -0.51 -29.89
N LEU A 3 22.10 -0.72 -29.13
CA LEU A 3 22.08 -0.77 -27.67
C LEU A 3 22.59 0.54 -27.10
N MET A 4 21.80 1.19 -26.25
CA MET A 4 22.11 2.51 -25.70
C MET A 4 21.91 2.56 -24.19
N THR A 5 22.64 3.45 -23.51
CA THR A 5 22.30 3.75 -22.11
C THR A 5 20.95 4.48 -22.02
N LYS A 6 20.26 4.40 -20.87
CA LYS A 6 19.00 5.12 -20.65
C LYS A 6 19.10 6.63 -20.93
N GLY A 7 20.25 7.24 -20.61
CA GLY A 7 20.51 8.66 -20.86
C GLY A 7 20.66 8.99 -22.35
N GLN A 8 21.32 8.12 -23.11
CA GLN A 8 21.44 8.25 -24.57
C GLN A 8 20.11 8.00 -25.27
N PHE A 9 19.31 7.02 -24.80
CA PHE A 9 17.97 6.78 -25.33
C PHE A 9 17.02 7.96 -25.08
N ALA A 10 17.11 8.62 -23.92
CA ALA A 10 16.36 9.84 -23.62
C ALA A 10 16.68 10.97 -24.61
N ALA A 11 17.97 11.18 -24.90
CA ALA A 11 18.44 12.16 -25.88
C ALA A 11 18.01 11.81 -27.31
N HIS A 12 18.12 10.53 -27.71
CA HIS A 12 17.71 10.04 -29.03
C HIS A 12 16.23 10.32 -29.33
N ARG A 13 15.36 10.15 -28.33
CA ARG A 13 13.91 10.34 -28.46
C ARG A 13 13.42 11.75 -28.10
N GLY A 14 14.32 12.65 -27.68
CA GLY A 14 13.98 14.02 -27.28
C GLY A 14 13.11 14.11 -26.02
N VAL A 15 13.19 13.14 -25.12
CA VAL A 15 12.40 13.09 -23.87
C VAL A 15 13.28 13.30 -22.64
N GLY A 16 12.70 13.86 -21.57
CA GLY A 16 13.41 14.05 -20.30
C GLY A 16 13.81 12.72 -19.64
N LYS A 17 14.92 12.71 -18.90
CA LYS A 17 15.42 11.52 -18.17
C LYS A 17 14.38 10.91 -17.23
N SER A 18 13.50 11.73 -16.65
CA SER A 18 12.40 11.30 -15.78
C SER A 18 11.35 10.47 -16.51
N ALA A 19 11.07 10.77 -17.79
CA ALA A 19 10.14 9.98 -18.60
C ALA A 19 10.66 8.55 -18.83
N VAL A 20 11.96 8.43 -19.14
CA VAL A 20 12.60 7.11 -19.31
C VAL A 20 12.64 6.34 -17.99
N SER A 21 12.82 7.01 -16.85
CA SER A 21 12.72 6.37 -15.52
C SER A 21 11.31 5.84 -15.23
N ASN A 22 10.27 6.62 -15.57
CA ASN A 22 8.89 6.17 -15.45
C ASN A 22 8.57 5.00 -16.39
N TRP A 23 9.15 4.97 -17.59
CA TRP A 23 9.01 3.85 -18.52
C TRP A 23 9.73 2.60 -18.03
N ALA A 24 10.88 2.74 -17.36
CA ALA A 24 11.57 1.64 -16.70
C ALA A 24 10.70 1.05 -15.57
N ALA A 25 10.12 1.89 -14.71
CA ALA A 25 9.23 1.46 -13.64
C ALA A 25 7.97 0.75 -14.17
N LYS A 26 7.47 1.15 -15.34
CA LYS A 26 6.35 0.51 -16.04
C LYS A 26 6.76 -0.70 -16.91
N GLN A 27 8.02 -1.13 -16.84
CA GLN A 27 8.58 -2.25 -17.61
C GLN A 27 8.41 -2.12 -19.14
N LEU A 28 8.39 -0.88 -19.65
CA LEU A 28 8.25 -0.60 -21.08
C LEU A 28 9.60 -0.62 -21.83
N LEU A 29 10.71 -0.56 -21.11
CA LEU A 29 12.06 -0.65 -21.69
C LEU A 29 12.46 -2.11 -21.84
N VAL A 30 12.93 -2.49 -23.03
CA VAL A 30 13.54 -3.79 -23.28
C VAL A 30 15.05 -3.64 -23.11
N MET A 31 15.61 -4.34 -22.14
CA MET A 31 17.05 -4.37 -21.91
C MET A 31 17.65 -5.53 -22.69
N GLY A 32 18.69 -5.26 -23.47
CA GLY A 32 19.54 -6.25 -24.12
C GLY A 32 20.93 -6.24 -23.50
N GLU A 33 21.54 -7.41 -23.39
CA GLU A 33 22.91 -7.54 -22.94
C GLU A 33 23.88 -7.14 -24.06
N CYS A 34 24.83 -6.26 -23.76
CA CYS A 34 25.86 -5.88 -24.71
C CYS A 34 26.92 -7.00 -24.83
N PRO A 35 27.12 -7.61 -26.01
CA PRO A 35 27.98 -8.79 -26.17
C PRO A 35 29.48 -8.55 -25.89
N GLY A 36 29.90 -7.29 -25.75
CA GLY A 36 31.29 -6.95 -25.39
C GLY A 36 31.52 -6.52 -23.94
N THR A 37 30.47 -6.21 -23.16
CA THR A 37 30.64 -5.63 -21.81
C THR A 37 29.75 -6.26 -20.75
N GLY A 38 28.82 -7.16 -21.11
CA GLY A 38 27.87 -7.79 -20.17
C GLY A 38 26.90 -6.80 -19.50
N LYS A 39 26.93 -5.52 -19.89
CA LYS A 39 26.06 -4.49 -19.30
C LYS A 39 24.70 -4.51 -20.00
N LEU A 40 23.65 -4.43 -19.20
CA LEU A 40 22.28 -4.27 -19.67
C LEU A 40 22.09 -2.86 -20.22
N LEU A 41 21.91 -2.77 -21.54
CA LEU A 41 21.63 -1.55 -22.27
C LEU A 41 20.23 -1.62 -22.88
N VAL A 42 19.63 -0.46 -23.16
CA VAL A 42 18.30 -0.39 -23.78
C VAL A 42 18.41 -0.79 -25.25
N ASP A 43 17.65 -1.79 -25.66
CA ASP A 43 17.45 -2.14 -27.07
C ASP A 43 16.46 -1.14 -27.67
N VAL A 44 16.97 -0.24 -28.51
CA VAL A 44 16.22 0.89 -29.06
C VAL A 44 15.05 0.40 -29.90
N GLU A 45 15.27 -0.55 -30.80
CA GLU A 45 14.26 -0.99 -31.77
C GLU A 45 13.08 -1.67 -31.06
N ARG A 46 13.38 -2.58 -30.12
CA ARG A 46 12.35 -3.30 -29.35
C ARG A 46 11.60 -2.40 -28.38
N THR A 47 12.31 -1.46 -27.77
CA THR A 47 11.73 -0.51 -26.82
C THR A 47 10.83 0.49 -27.54
N GLU A 48 11.21 0.99 -28.71
CA GLU A 48 10.37 1.91 -29.49
C GLU A 48 9.09 1.24 -29.99
N ALA A 49 9.17 -0.02 -30.43
CA ALA A 49 7.99 -0.81 -30.80
C ALA A 49 7.02 -1.00 -29.61
N ARG A 50 7.53 -1.27 -28.42
CA ARG A 50 6.70 -1.39 -27.20
C ARG A 50 6.11 -0.07 -26.73
N ILE A 51 6.85 1.02 -26.87
CA ILE A 51 6.39 2.34 -26.46
C ILE A 51 5.30 2.84 -27.43
N ASN A 52 5.49 2.70 -28.74
CA ASN A 52 4.52 3.16 -29.73
C ASN A 52 3.19 2.39 -29.70
N THR A 53 3.21 1.12 -29.28
CA THR A 53 1.97 0.33 -29.13
C THR A 53 1.18 0.66 -27.88
N ARG A 54 1.84 1.15 -26.81
CA ARG A 54 1.24 1.34 -25.49
C ARG A 54 1.03 2.79 -25.08
N ILE A 55 1.76 3.72 -25.69
CA ILE A 55 1.65 5.16 -25.46
C ILE A 55 1.08 5.81 -26.72
N ASP A 56 -0.18 6.25 -26.64
CA ASP A 56 -0.83 7.03 -27.69
C ASP A 56 -0.11 8.39 -27.89
N PRO A 57 0.47 8.65 -29.07
CA PRO A 57 1.18 9.90 -29.37
C PRO A 57 0.32 11.16 -29.23
N MET A 58 -1.01 11.02 -29.33
CA MET A 58 -1.97 12.13 -29.24
C MET A 58 -2.44 12.40 -27.79
N ARG A 59 -2.16 11.49 -26.85
CA ARG A 59 -2.62 11.62 -25.46
C ARG A 59 -1.58 12.34 -24.60
N GLY A 60 -1.55 13.66 -24.73
CA GLY A 60 -1.13 14.55 -23.65
C GLY A 60 0.28 15.13 -23.74
N ARG A 61 0.54 15.95 -24.76
CA ARG A 61 1.26 17.24 -24.62
C ARG A 61 1.07 18.07 -25.89
N PRO A 62 0.45 19.27 -25.88
CA PRO A 62 0.72 20.23 -26.93
C PRO A 62 2.23 20.50 -26.90
N ALA A 63 2.92 20.17 -27.99
CA ALA A 63 4.29 20.60 -28.19
C ALA A 63 4.33 22.13 -28.05
N ALA A 64 5.15 22.63 -27.14
CA ALA A 64 5.25 24.05 -26.81
C ALA A 64 5.87 24.92 -27.94
N ASN A 65 5.78 24.50 -29.20
CA ASN A 65 6.36 25.18 -30.37
C ASN A 65 5.51 24.98 -31.65
N LEU A 66 4.21 25.27 -31.57
CA LEU A 66 3.40 25.50 -32.77
C LEU A 66 2.92 26.97 -32.76
N PRO A 67 3.13 27.75 -33.84
CA PRO A 67 2.63 29.12 -33.92
C PRO A 67 1.10 29.10 -33.85
N MET A 68 0.55 29.85 -32.90
CA MET A 68 -0.90 30.04 -32.76
C MET A 68 -1.45 30.71 -34.01
N VAL A 69 -2.21 29.95 -34.81
CA VAL A 69 -3.13 30.54 -35.79
C VAL A 69 -4.39 30.94 -35.01
N ALA A 70 -4.70 32.24 -35.04
CA ALA A 70 -5.92 32.77 -34.45
C ALA A 70 -7.15 32.20 -35.16
N SER A 71 -8.06 31.61 -34.39
CA SER A 71 -9.39 31.21 -34.87
C SER A 71 -10.31 32.44 -34.83
N PRO A 72 -11.04 32.78 -35.89
CA PRO A 72 -11.97 33.90 -35.86
C PRO A 72 -13.24 33.51 -35.08
N ALA A 73 -13.81 34.51 -34.40
CA ALA A 73 -15.07 34.42 -33.67
C ALA A 73 -16.22 34.02 -34.60
N ALA A 74 -17.08 33.11 -34.14
CA ALA A 74 -18.34 32.79 -34.78
C ALA A 74 -19.49 33.18 -33.85
N GLU A 75 -20.45 33.87 -34.47
CA GLU A 75 -21.59 34.56 -33.90
C GLU A 75 -22.62 33.63 -33.23
N GLU A 76 -23.31 34.18 -32.24
CA GLU A 76 -24.51 33.63 -31.60
C GLU A 76 -25.65 33.47 -32.61
N PHE A 77 -26.30 32.30 -32.67
CA PHE A 77 -27.73 32.17 -32.99
C PHE A 77 -28.25 30.77 -32.64
N GLY A 78 -29.44 30.71 -32.02
CA GLY A 78 -30.37 29.60 -32.21
C GLY A 78 -30.69 28.75 -30.99
N ASP A 79 -31.73 29.15 -30.27
CA ASP A 79 -32.51 28.32 -29.34
C ASP A 79 -33.23 27.20 -30.12
N THR A 80 -32.89 25.94 -29.84
CA THR A 80 -33.72 24.77 -30.19
C THR A 80 -33.66 23.76 -29.07
N ALA A 81 -34.86 23.41 -28.59
CA ALA A 81 -35.12 22.52 -27.48
C ALA A 81 -34.73 21.05 -27.73
N GLU A 82 -34.21 20.43 -26.66
CA GLU A 82 -34.17 18.99 -26.30
C GLU A 82 -33.22 18.04 -27.08
N PRO A 83 -32.53 17.08 -26.41
CA PRO A 83 -33.05 16.23 -25.34
C PRO A 83 -32.22 16.22 -24.03
N ALA A 84 -32.93 16.14 -22.91
CA ALA A 84 -32.37 15.81 -21.59
C ALA A 84 -31.92 14.33 -21.55
N LEU A 85 -30.76 14.04 -22.14
CA LEU A 85 -30.06 12.78 -21.98
C LEU A 85 -28.65 13.02 -21.45
N SER A 86 -28.51 12.81 -20.14
CA SER A 86 -27.34 12.15 -19.54
C SER A 86 -25.95 12.74 -19.83
N GLY A 87 -25.82 14.06 -19.81
CA GLY A 87 -24.53 14.72 -19.69
C GLY A 87 -24.19 14.92 -18.22
N ARG A 88 -23.52 13.95 -17.57
CA ARG A 88 -22.88 14.21 -16.27
C ARG A 88 -21.90 15.37 -16.50
N SER A 89 -22.29 16.58 -16.07
CA SER A 89 -21.57 17.83 -16.37
C SER A 89 -20.07 17.63 -16.10
N VAL A 90 -19.22 17.96 -17.06
CA VAL A 90 -17.76 17.79 -16.94
C VAL A 90 -17.22 18.49 -15.68
N ALA A 91 -17.85 19.58 -15.26
CA ALA A 91 -17.54 20.26 -14.01
C ALA A 91 -17.87 19.40 -12.77
N LYS A 92 -19.01 18.69 -12.78
CA LYS A 92 -19.40 17.76 -11.71
C LYS A 92 -18.44 16.57 -11.63
N VAL A 93 -18.03 16.01 -12.76
CA VAL A 93 -17.04 14.91 -12.79
C VAL A 93 -15.68 15.38 -12.26
N ARG A 94 -15.24 16.60 -12.57
CA ARG A 94 -14.00 17.18 -12.02
C ARG A 94 -14.09 17.42 -10.51
N ALA A 95 -15.25 17.85 -10.01
CA ALA A 95 -15.47 18.01 -8.58
C ALA A 95 -15.46 16.66 -7.85
N GLU A 96 -16.19 15.66 -8.35
CA GLU A 96 -16.20 14.29 -7.82
C GLU A 96 -14.77 13.71 -7.76
N LEU A 97 -13.99 13.85 -8.83
CA LEU A 97 -12.60 13.37 -8.87
C LEU A 97 -11.69 14.15 -7.90
N ALA A 98 -11.91 15.45 -7.70
CA ALA A 98 -11.16 16.23 -6.72
C ALA A 98 -11.46 15.77 -5.28
N GLU A 99 -12.71 15.47 -4.98
CA GLU A 99 -13.14 14.93 -3.68
C GLU A 99 -12.52 13.55 -3.42
N GLU A 100 -12.57 12.63 -4.39
CA GLU A 100 -11.94 11.30 -4.28
C GLU A 100 -10.43 11.39 -4.04
N ASN A 101 -9.75 12.32 -4.71
CA ASN A 101 -8.32 12.56 -4.50
C ASN A 101 -8.03 13.08 -3.10
N LEU A 102 -8.86 14.01 -2.58
CA LEU A 102 -8.72 14.50 -1.20
C LEU A 102 -8.93 13.38 -0.19
N ILE A 103 -9.92 12.50 -0.39
CA ILE A 103 -10.16 11.33 0.47
C ILE A 103 -8.95 10.40 0.43
N THR A 104 -8.44 10.10 -0.76
CA THR A 104 -7.26 9.23 -0.93
C THR A 104 -6.03 9.79 -0.22
N LEU A 105 -5.81 11.10 -0.32
CA LEU A 105 -4.70 11.76 0.39
C LEU A 105 -4.87 11.71 1.90
N ARG A 106 -6.10 11.91 2.41
CA ARG A 106 -6.40 11.78 3.85
C ARG A 106 -6.14 10.36 4.35
N LEU A 107 -6.61 9.34 3.62
CA LEU A 107 -6.38 7.94 3.99
C LEU A 107 -4.89 7.59 3.99
N LYS A 108 -4.13 8.00 2.97
CA LYS A 108 -2.67 7.79 2.92
C LYS A 108 -1.93 8.52 4.03
N ASN A 109 -2.39 9.71 4.42
CA ASN A 109 -1.81 10.45 5.54
C ASN A 109 -2.10 9.74 6.86
N ALA A 110 -3.32 9.24 7.07
CA ALA A 110 -3.70 8.50 8.26
C ALA A 110 -2.95 7.15 8.36
N GLU A 111 -2.77 6.44 7.24
CA GLU A 111 -1.93 5.24 7.17
C GLU A 111 -0.47 5.55 7.56
N ARG A 112 0.13 6.63 7.02
CA ARG A 112 1.49 7.05 7.38
C ARG A 112 1.62 7.53 8.82
N ALA A 113 0.55 8.12 9.38
CA ALA A 113 0.49 8.52 10.78
C ALA A 113 0.32 7.32 11.72
N GLY A 114 0.10 6.10 11.20
CA GLY A 114 -0.14 4.90 11.98
C GLY A 114 -1.56 4.81 12.56
N GLU A 115 -2.48 5.69 12.15
CA GLU A 115 -3.88 5.67 12.58
C GLU A 115 -4.68 4.56 11.88
N LEU A 116 -4.23 4.15 10.69
CA LEU A 116 -4.82 3.08 9.91
C LEU A 116 -3.77 1.98 9.68
N GLY A 117 -4.17 0.73 9.87
CA GLY A 117 -3.34 -0.44 9.60
C GLY A 117 -4.07 -1.45 8.71
N PRO A 118 -3.33 -2.41 8.11
CA PRO A 118 -3.94 -3.50 7.37
C PRO A 118 -4.90 -4.28 8.26
N ARG A 119 -6.14 -4.46 7.81
CA ARG A 119 -7.18 -5.16 8.59
C ARG A 119 -6.74 -6.53 9.08
N ILE A 120 -6.07 -7.30 8.23
CA ILE A 120 -5.59 -8.66 8.54
C ILE A 120 -4.60 -8.64 9.72
N GLU A 121 -3.71 -7.64 9.77
CA GLU A 121 -2.75 -7.50 10.86
C GLU A 121 -3.44 -7.09 12.17
N LEU A 122 -4.41 -6.19 12.11
CA LEU A 122 -5.20 -5.79 13.28
C LEU A 122 -6.03 -6.96 13.83
N ASP A 123 -6.64 -7.76 12.95
CA ASP A 123 -7.40 -8.95 13.34
C ASP A 123 -6.47 -10.00 13.99
N ARG A 124 -5.27 -10.21 13.44
CA ARG A 124 -4.26 -11.10 14.02
C ARG A 124 -3.80 -10.63 15.40
N ARG A 125 -3.43 -9.36 15.54
CA ARG A 125 -3.03 -8.77 16.82
C ARG A 125 -4.15 -8.84 17.86
N GLY A 126 -5.39 -8.64 17.43
CA GLY A 126 -6.57 -8.80 18.29
C GLY A 126 -6.74 -10.23 18.81
N ALA A 127 -6.53 -11.24 17.94
CA ALA A 127 -6.58 -12.64 18.33
C ALA A 127 -5.45 -13.02 19.31
N GLU A 128 -4.22 -12.54 19.06
CA GLU A 128 -3.07 -12.74 19.93
C GLU A 128 -3.29 -12.09 21.31
N LEU A 129 -3.77 -10.85 21.35
CA LEU A 129 -4.14 -10.16 22.58
C LEU A 129 -5.21 -10.94 23.37
N GLY A 130 -6.23 -11.46 22.68
CA GLY A 130 -7.25 -12.30 23.28
C GLY A 130 -6.70 -13.58 23.89
N ARG A 131 -5.71 -14.22 23.23
CA ARG A 131 -5.00 -15.39 23.75
C ARG A 131 -4.23 -15.04 25.03
N VAL A 132 -3.42 -13.99 25.00
CA VAL A 132 -2.61 -13.55 26.15
C VAL A 132 -3.51 -13.17 27.33
N ALA A 133 -4.58 -12.41 27.09
CA ALA A 133 -5.55 -12.04 28.12
C ALA A 133 -6.17 -13.28 28.79
N ARG A 134 -6.57 -14.29 27.99
CA ARG A 134 -7.11 -15.55 28.51
C ARG A 134 -6.08 -16.30 29.36
N GLU A 135 -4.84 -16.42 28.90
CA GLU A 135 -3.76 -17.10 29.64
C GLU A 135 -3.48 -16.40 30.98
N ARG A 136 -3.40 -15.06 30.98
CA ARG A 136 -3.23 -14.23 32.19
C ARG A 136 -4.38 -14.41 33.19
N MET A 137 -5.62 -14.38 32.72
CA MET A 137 -6.79 -14.60 33.56
C MET A 137 -6.79 -16.00 34.20
N GLN A 138 -6.39 -17.04 33.46
CA GLN A 138 -6.25 -18.38 34.02
C GLN A 138 -5.13 -18.46 35.06
N ALA A 139 -3.98 -17.82 34.79
CA ALA A 139 -2.87 -17.76 35.75
C ALA A 139 -3.27 -17.04 37.04
N MET A 140 -4.01 -15.92 36.91
CA MET A 140 -4.59 -15.18 38.05
C MET A 140 -5.46 -16.09 38.92
N PHE A 141 -6.42 -16.82 38.34
CA PHE A 141 -7.28 -17.73 39.11
C PHE A 141 -6.48 -18.80 39.85
N ARG A 142 -5.43 -19.37 39.22
CA ARG A 142 -4.54 -20.33 39.89
C ARG A 142 -3.81 -19.68 41.08
N ALA A 143 -3.33 -18.44 40.92
CA ALA A 143 -2.61 -17.73 41.97
C ALA A 143 -3.48 -17.39 43.19
N ILE A 144 -4.79 -17.14 43.00
CA ILE A 144 -5.70 -16.79 44.10
C ILE A 144 -6.56 -17.94 44.60
N ALA A 145 -6.50 -19.11 43.97
CA ALA A 145 -7.38 -20.25 44.29
C ALA A 145 -7.33 -20.64 45.77
N GLU A 146 -6.14 -20.73 46.36
CA GLU A 146 -5.97 -21.08 47.78
C GLU A 146 -6.55 -20.02 48.71
N ARG A 147 -6.32 -18.74 48.39
CA ARG A 147 -6.84 -17.61 49.15
C ARG A 147 -8.37 -17.57 49.10
N LEU A 148 -8.95 -17.82 47.93
CA LEU A 148 -10.40 -17.91 47.76
C LEU A 148 -10.99 -19.12 48.51
N ALA A 149 -10.31 -20.25 48.53
CA ALA A 149 -10.76 -21.46 49.24
C ALA A 149 -10.75 -21.30 50.77
N ALA A 150 -9.83 -20.48 51.30
CA ALA A 150 -9.74 -20.18 52.72
C ALA A 150 -10.80 -19.16 53.20
N GLU A 151 -11.29 -18.32 52.29
CA GLU A 151 -12.21 -17.25 52.61
C GLU A 151 -13.66 -17.76 52.75
N ARG A 152 -14.36 -17.26 53.77
CA ARG A 152 -15.76 -17.64 54.05
C ARG A 152 -16.74 -16.50 53.78
N ASP A 153 -16.26 -15.26 53.81
CA ASP A 153 -17.09 -14.11 53.52
C ASP A 153 -17.18 -13.87 52.00
N VAL A 154 -18.39 -13.97 51.46
CA VAL A 154 -18.70 -13.71 50.05
C VAL A 154 -18.25 -12.32 49.61
N ARG A 155 -18.33 -11.30 50.48
CA ARG A 155 -17.88 -9.94 50.14
C ARG A 155 -16.38 -9.89 49.94
N ASN A 156 -15.63 -10.58 50.78
CA ASN A 156 -14.18 -10.67 50.64
C ASN A 156 -13.79 -11.47 49.39
N VAL A 157 -14.48 -12.56 49.08
CA VAL A 157 -14.30 -13.32 47.84
C VAL A 157 -14.44 -12.42 46.62
N MET A 158 -15.53 -11.61 46.56
CA MET A 158 -15.76 -10.67 45.47
C MET A 158 -14.69 -9.57 45.41
N ALA A 159 -14.28 -9.03 46.56
CA ALA A 159 -13.25 -8.01 46.64
C ALA A 159 -11.88 -8.52 46.15
N ILE A 160 -11.51 -9.76 46.52
CA ILE A 160 -10.28 -10.42 46.05
C ILE A 160 -10.33 -10.61 44.53
N GLY A 161 -11.45 -11.12 44.01
CA GLY A 161 -11.63 -11.33 42.58
C GLY A 161 -11.53 -10.01 41.79
N SER A 162 -12.21 -8.96 42.23
CA SER A 162 -12.17 -7.65 41.56
C SER A 162 -10.77 -7.04 41.57
N ALA A 163 -10.09 -7.05 42.72
CA ALA A 163 -8.76 -6.46 42.84
C ALA A 163 -7.73 -7.15 41.93
N GLU A 164 -7.82 -8.47 41.77
CA GLU A 164 -6.92 -9.20 40.88
C GLU A 164 -7.25 -9.01 39.41
N ILE A 165 -8.53 -8.89 39.05
CA ILE A 165 -8.94 -8.52 37.69
C ILE A 165 -8.33 -7.15 37.35
N ASP A 166 -8.54 -6.15 38.20
CA ASP A 166 -8.02 -4.80 37.99
C ASP A 166 -6.49 -4.80 37.85
N ARG A 167 -5.79 -5.58 38.68
CA ARG A 167 -4.34 -5.75 38.58
C ARG A 167 -3.92 -6.36 37.25
N VAL A 168 -4.54 -7.46 36.82
CA VAL A 168 -4.21 -8.13 35.55
C VAL A 168 -4.47 -7.22 34.36
N PHE A 169 -5.58 -6.47 34.35
CA PHE A 169 -5.87 -5.51 33.28
C PHE A 169 -4.89 -4.34 33.27
N ALA A 170 -4.49 -3.83 34.44
CA ALA A 170 -3.46 -2.80 34.53
C ALA A 170 -2.10 -3.29 34.02
N GLU A 171 -1.69 -4.51 34.39
CA GLU A 171 -0.46 -5.13 33.88
C GLU A 171 -0.52 -5.35 32.37
N LEU A 172 -1.65 -5.85 31.85
CA LEU A 172 -1.83 -6.06 30.41
C LEU A 172 -1.77 -4.73 29.65
N ALA A 173 -2.40 -3.67 30.16
CA ALA A 173 -2.34 -2.34 29.56
C ALA A 173 -0.89 -1.82 29.52
N ASN A 174 -0.14 -1.96 30.62
CA ASN A 174 1.27 -1.57 30.66
C ASN A 174 2.13 -2.38 29.67
N ASP A 175 1.86 -3.69 29.51
CA ASP A 175 2.59 -4.54 28.56
C ASP A 175 2.25 -4.17 27.09
N VAL A 176 1.00 -3.77 26.81
CA VAL A 176 0.59 -3.23 25.50
C VAL A 176 1.32 -1.91 25.22
N GLU A 177 1.30 -0.96 26.16
CA GLU A 177 1.96 0.34 26.02
C GLU A 177 3.47 0.23 25.89
N ALA A 178 4.08 -0.73 26.57
CA ALA A 178 5.51 -1.04 26.47
C ALA A 178 5.89 -1.80 25.18
N GLY A 179 4.91 -2.18 24.34
CA GLY A 179 5.16 -2.88 23.08
C GLY A 179 5.58 -4.34 23.22
N LYS A 180 5.51 -4.92 24.43
CA LYS A 180 5.97 -6.30 24.70
C LYS A 180 5.13 -7.38 24.01
N LEU A 181 3.93 -7.02 23.57
CA LEU A 181 3.06 -7.91 22.79
C LEU A 181 3.33 -7.86 21.29
N SER A 182 4.22 -6.96 20.83
CA SER A 182 4.59 -6.80 19.42
C SER A 182 5.86 -7.57 19.05
N GLU A 183 6.51 -8.23 20.01
CA GLU A 183 7.51 -9.25 19.76
C GLU A 183 6.77 -10.46 19.17
N VAL A 184 6.43 -10.32 17.90
CA VAL A 184 6.17 -11.44 17.01
C VAL A 184 7.45 -12.24 17.10
N ASP A 185 7.39 -13.43 17.70
CA ASP A 185 8.28 -14.52 17.30
C ASP A 185 8.13 -14.55 15.78
N GLU A 186 9.09 -13.91 15.07
CA GLU A 186 9.20 -14.04 13.62
C GLU A 186 9.09 -15.54 13.41
N PRO A 187 8.08 -16.02 12.64
CA PRO A 187 8.09 -17.41 12.25
C PRO A 187 9.49 -17.60 11.68
N ASP A 188 10.20 -18.57 12.23
CA ASP A 188 11.58 -18.90 11.89
C ASP A 188 11.58 -19.11 10.36
N ASP A 189 11.78 -18.04 9.57
CA ASP A 189 11.64 -18.08 8.11
C ASP A 189 12.72 -19.02 7.55
N ALA A 190 13.78 -19.22 8.33
CA ALA A 190 14.78 -20.27 8.16
C ALA A 190 14.20 -21.70 8.23
N ALA A 191 13.16 -21.97 9.01
CA ALA A 191 12.52 -23.30 9.06
C ALA A 191 11.68 -23.58 7.81
N ILE A 192 11.02 -22.56 7.24
CA ILE A 192 10.24 -22.70 6.01
C ILE A 192 11.16 -22.81 4.79
N GLU A 193 12.26 -22.03 4.73
CA GLU A 193 13.27 -22.18 3.68
C GLU A 193 13.98 -23.55 3.75
N ASN A 194 14.30 -24.06 4.94
CA ASN A 194 14.92 -25.38 5.09
C ASN A 194 13.99 -26.55 4.69
N GLU A 195 12.68 -26.47 4.94
CA GLU A 195 11.73 -27.49 4.45
C GLU A 195 11.56 -27.44 2.92
N MET A 196 11.61 -26.25 2.30
CA MET A 196 11.55 -26.12 0.84
C MET A 196 12.83 -26.58 0.13
N GLU A 197 14.01 -26.33 0.72
CA GLU A 197 15.28 -26.85 0.19
C GLU A 197 15.38 -28.38 0.32
N ALA A 198 14.89 -28.96 1.42
CA ALA A 198 14.83 -30.40 1.60
C ALA A 198 13.91 -31.08 0.57
N ALA A 199 12.73 -30.48 0.30
CA ALA A 199 11.79 -30.99 -0.71
C ALA A 199 12.31 -30.85 -2.15
N ALA A 200 13.18 -29.87 -2.43
CA ALA A 200 13.81 -29.68 -3.75
C ALA A 200 15.02 -30.61 -3.98
N ALA A 201 15.63 -31.15 -2.92
CA ALA A 201 16.75 -32.09 -3.00
C ALA A 201 16.32 -33.56 -3.17
N GLU A 202 15.04 -33.88 -3.00
CA GLU A 202 14.46 -35.23 -3.17
C GLU A 202 13.84 -35.50 -4.56
N VAL A 203 13.93 -34.55 -5.51
CA VAL A 203 13.48 -34.69 -6.92
C VAL A 203 14.66 -34.73 -7.88
#